data_AF-A0A962FIX5-F1
#
_entry.id   AF-A0A962FIX5-F1
#
_cell.length_a   1.000
_cell.length_b   1.000
_cell.length_c   1.000
_cell.angle_alpha   90.00
_cell.angle_beta   90.00
_cell.angle_gamma   90.00
#
_symmetry.space_group_name_H-M   'P 1'
#
loop_
_entity.id
_entity.type
_entity.pdbx_description
1 polymer ?
#
loop_
_entity_poly.entity_id
_entity_poly.type
_entity_poly.pdbx_seq_one_letter_code
_entity_poly.pdbx_strand_id
1 'polypeptide(L)' 'DPKNAFPHYDAIVLIAPKRANDEKLRAALRPLVGAIGLERMRRANLEVDRDADKLTPRAAAEELGKETGLLK' A
#
# COMPACT_ATOMS: atom_id res chain seq x y z
N ASP A 1 5.92 -17.40 8.85
CA ASP A 1 7.21 -17.76 9.46
C ASP A 1 6.97 -18.03 10.95
N PRO A 2 7.03 -19.29 11.41
CA PRO A 2 6.79 -19.63 12.81
C PRO A 2 7.85 -19.07 13.78
N LYS A 3 8.97 -18.53 13.26
CA LYS A 3 10.05 -17.95 14.07
C LYS A 3 9.96 -16.43 14.23
N ASN A 4 9.03 -15.74 13.54
CA ASN A 4 9.01 -14.26 13.45
C ASN A 4 10.43 -13.70 13.15
N ALA A 5 11.22 -14.39 12.32
CA ALA A 5 12.62 -14.06 12.09
C ALA A 5 12.79 -12.81 11.22
N PHE A 6 11.74 -12.44 10.48
CA PHE A 6 11.68 -11.16 9.78
C PHE A 6 11.03 -10.10 10.68
N PRO A 7 11.63 -8.90 10.80
CA PRO A 7 10.95 -7.76 11.37
C PRO A 7 9.58 -7.58 10.71
N HIS A 8 8.57 -7.23 11.50
CA HIS A 8 7.26 -6.87 10.95
C HIS A 8 7.45 -5.70 9.97
N TYR A 9 7.17 -5.94 8.69
CA TYR A 9 7.11 -4.89 7.68
C TYR A 9 5.75 -4.21 7.76
N ASP A 10 5.64 -3.23 8.66
CA ASP A 10 4.47 -2.37 8.76
C ASP A 10 4.65 -1.14 7.86
N ALA A 11 3.70 -0.93 6.94
CA ALA A 11 3.64 0.28 6.16
C ALA A 11 2.97 1.40 6.97
N ILE A 12 3.61 2.57 7.01
CA ILE A 12 3.12 3.74 7.74
C ILE A 12 2.84 4.90 6.79
N VAL A 13 1.76 5.64 7.07
CA VAL A 13 1.43 6.89 6.39
C VAL A 13 1.76 8.04 7.32
N LEU A 14 2.73 8.87 6.94
CA LEU A 14 3.15 10.04 7.70
C LEU A 14 2.53 11.31 7.11
N ILE A 15 1.87 12.12 7.94
CA ILE A 15 1.32 13.42 7.57
C ILE A 15 2.18 14.51 8.19
N ALA A 16 2.57 15.51 7.39
CA ALA A 16 3.34 16.65 7.89
C ALA A 16 2.60 17.37 9.02
N PRO A 17 3.29 17.83 10.09
CA PRO A 17 2.64 18.45 11.25
C PRO A 17 1.67 19.59 10.90
N LYS A 18 2.05 20.41 9.90
CA LYS A 18 1.22 21.53 9.38
C LYS A 18 -0.13 21.10 8.78
N ARG A 19 -0.36 19.80 8.53
CA ARG A 19 -1.60 19.23 8.01
C ARG A 19 -2.22 18.23 8.98
N ALA A 20 -1.77 18.17 10.23
CA ALA A 20 -2.27 17.22 11.23
C ALA A 20 -3.79 17.32 11.45
N ASN A 21 -4.37 18.50 11.26
CA ASN A 21 -5.81 18.75 11.44
C ASN A 21 -6.58 18.85 10.12
N ASP A 22 -5.97 18.47 8.98
CA ASP A 22 -6.67 18.46 7.70
C ASP A 22 -7.62 17.25 7.63
N GLU A 23 -8.89 17.48 7.93
CA GLU A 23 -9.92 16.44 7.94
C GLU A 23 -10.12 15.79 6.58
N LYS A 24 -10.07 16.56 5.49
CA LYS A 24 -10.26 16.04 4.14
C LYS A 24 -9.12 15.11 3.74
N LEU A 25 -7.88 15.51 4.01
CA LEU A 25 -6.70 14.67 3.78
C LEU A 25 -6.75 13.39 4.61
N ARG A 26 -7.05 13.52 5.91
CA ARG A 26 -7.13 12.37 6.81
C ARG A 26 -8.25 11.41 6.43
N ALA A 27 -9.41 11.92 6.05
CA ALA A 27 -10.53 11.11 5.58
C ALA A 27 -10.19 10.33 4.30
N ALA A 28 -9.45 10.94 3.37
CA ALA A 28 -9.02 10.28 2.14
C ALA A 28 -7.98 9.16 2.40
N LEU A 29 -7.10 9.33 3.38
CA LEU A 29 -6.03 8.36 3.67
C LEU A 29 -6.44 7.27 4.67
N ARG A 30 -7.43 7.54 5.55
CA ARG A 30 -7.90 6.60 6.59
C ARG A 30 -8.20 5.19 6.03
N PRO A 31 -8.88 5.02 4.89
CA PRO A 31 -9.21 3.69 4.38
C PRO A 31 -7.99 2.83 4.04
N LEU A 32 -6.83 3.43 3.77
CA LEU A 32 -5.60 2.70 3.44
C LEU A 32 -5.03 1.92 4.63
N VAL A 33 -5.30 2.37 5.86
CA VAL A 33 -4.71 1.81 7.07
C VAL A 33 -5.24 0.40 7.30
N GLY A 34 -4.36 -0.60 7.19
CA GLY A 34 -4.69 -2.01 7.38
C GLY A 34 -5.41 -2.68 6.20
N ALA A 35 -5.71 -1.94 5.13
CA ALA A 35 -6.41 -2.50 3.96
C ALA A 35 -5.49 -3.34 3.04
N ILE A 36 -4.18 -3.08 3.06
CA ILE A 36 -3.20 -3.75 2.21
C ILE A 36 -2.40 -4.74 3.06
N GLY A 37 -2.75 -6.02 2.96
CA GLY A 37 -2.00 -7.10 3.60
C GLY A 37 -0.63 -7.31 2.97
N LEU A 38 0.33 -7.82 3.75
CA LEU A 38 1.72 -8.04 3.37
C LEU A 38 1.88 -8.79 2.03
N GLU A 39 1.15 -9.90 1.85
CA GLU A 39 1.24 -10.70 0.63
C GLU A 39 0.76 -9.94 -0.61
N ARG A 40 -0.28 -9.12 -0.49
CA ARG A 40 -0.77 -8.29 -1.60
C ARG A 40 0.24 -7.21 -1.97
N MET A 41 0.85 -6.58 -0.97
CA MET A 41 1.91 -5.59 -1.17
C MET A 41 3.14 -6.21 -1.86
N ARG A 42 3.57 -7.41 -1.42
CA ARG A 42 4.69 -8.13 -2.03
C ARG A 42 4.43 -8.46 -3.50
N ARG A 43 3.23 -8.96 -3.83
CA ARG A 43 2.84 -9.20 -5.22
C ARG A 43 2.88 -7.91 -6.04
N ALA A 44 2.27 -6.83 -5.55
CA ALA A 44 2.26 -5.55 -6.27
C ALA A 44 3.68 -5.02 -6.54
N ASN A 45 4.61 -5.17 -5.58
CA ASN A 45 6.01 -4.79 -5.81
C ASN A 45 6.69 -5.68 -6.87
N LEU A 46 6.42 -6.99 -6.85
CA LEU A 46 6.95 -7.92 -7.86
C LEU A 46 6.48 -7.56 -9.28
N GLU A 47 5.23 -7.15 -9.45
CA GLU A 47 4.69 -6.74 -10.76
C GLU A 47 5.46 -5.56 -11.38
N VAL A 48 6.07 -4.72 -10.54
CA VAL A 48 6.91 -3.60 -10.98
C VAL A 48 8.35 -4.03 -11.26
N ASP A 49 8.88 -4.97 -10.46
CA ASP A 49 10.30 -5.33 -10.49
C ASP A 49 10.65 -6.49 -11.45
N ARG A 50 9.69 -7.33 -11.85
CA ARG A 50 9.88 -8.58 -12.65
C ARG A 50 10.54 -8.39 -14.02
N ASP A 51 11.30 -9.37 -14.52
CA ASP A 51 12.12 -9.19 -15.73
C ASP A 51 11.35 -8.96 -17.05
N ALA A 52 10.08 -9.41 -17.14
CA ALA A 52 9.24 -9.27 -18.32
C ALA A 52 7.85 -8.72 -17.95
N ASP A 53 7.17 -8.07 -18.89
CA ASP A 53 5.80 -7.55 -18.75
C ASP A 53 5.59 -6.65 -17.50
N LYS A 54 6.60 -5.86 -17.12
CA LYS A 54 6.54 -4.96 -15.95
C LYS A 54 5.32 -4.05 -16.00
N LEU A 55 4.62 -3.96 -14.88
CA LEU A 55 3.69 -2.87 -14.66
C LEU A 55 4.45 -1.60 -14.26
N THR A 56 3.94 -0.45 -14.69
CA THR A 56 4.38 0.81 -14.07
C THR A 56 3.90 0.85 -12.61
N PRO A 57 4.58 1.59 -11.71
CA PRO A 57 4.11 1.74 -10.33
C PRO A 57 2.65 2.23 -10.23
N ARG A 58 2.21 3.07 -11.18
CA ARG A 58 0.83 3.52 -11.27
C ARG A 58 -0.12 2.36 -11.59
N ALA A 59 0.19 1.57 -12.62
CA ALA A 59 -0.65 0.45 -13.03
C ALA A 59 -0.78 -0.60 -11.90
N ALA A 60 0.34 -0.95 -11.26
CA ALA A 60 0.32 -1.86 -10.11
C ALA A 60 -0.51 -1.32 -8.93
N ALA A 61 -0.43 0.00 -8.66
CA ALA A 61 -1.24 0.63 -7.62
C ALA A 61 -2.73 0.67 -7.96
N GLU A 62 -3.08 0.87 -9.23
CA GLU A 62 -4.48 0.83 -9.70
C GLU A 62 -5.08 -0.57 -9.56
N GLU A 63 -4.34 -1.60 -9.97
CA GLU A 63 -4.75 -2.99 -9.79
C GLU A 63 -4.89 -3.37 -8.31
N LEU A 64 -3.88 -3.05 -7.49
CA LEU A 64 -3.93 -3.28 -6.05
C LEU A 64 -5.11 -2.56 -5.39
N GLY A 65 -5.39 -1.33 -5.82
CA GLY A 65 -6.51 -0.54 -5.33
C GLY A 65 -7.86 -1.18 -5.68
N LYS A 66 -8.02 -1.73 -6.89
CA LYS A 66 -9.22 -2.49 -7.28
C LYS A 66 -9.35 -3.78 -6.46
N GLU A 67 -8.27 -4.54 -6.32
CA GLU A 67 -8.23 -5.79 -5.56
C GLU A 67 -8.61 -5.64 -4.08
N THR A 68 -8.29 -4.49 -3.50
CA THR A 68 -8.55 -4.17 -2.09
C THR A 68 -9.87 -3.39 -1.90
N GLY A 69 -10.55 -3.03 -3.00
CA GLY A 69 -11.76 -2.20 -2.96
C GLY A 69 -11.53 -0.73 -2.59
N LEU A 70 -10.26 -0.29 -2.56
CA LEU A 70 -9.87 1.09 -2.28
C LEU A 70 -10.06 2.01 -3.49
N LEU A 71 -9.98 1.46 -4.70
CA LEU A 71 -10.30 2.13 -5.95
C LEU A 71 -11.50 1.43 -6.60
N LYS A 72 -12.42 2.24 -7.13
CA LYS A 72 -13.56 1.76 -7.92
C LYS A 72 -13.20 1.77 -9.40
#